data_AF-A0A929YB97-F1
#
_entry.id   AF-A0A929YB97-F1
#
_cell.length_a   1.000
_cell.length_b   1.000
_cell.length_c   1.000
_cell.angle_alpha   90.00
_cell.angle_beta   90.00
_cell.angle_gamma   90.00
#
_symmetry.space_group_name_H-M   'P 1'
#
loop_
_entity.id
_entity.type
_entity.pdbx_description
1 polymer ?
#
loop_
_entity_poly.entity_id
_entity_poly.type
_entity_poly.pdbx_seq_one_letter_code
_entity_poly.pdbx_strand_id
1 'polypeptide(L)' 'RAECGKREKIFHDDSVKKVSLSPLHNKPELLFFQDFSADPQDWLNRAVAEYYQKESVEIAPETRRS' A
#
# COMPACT_ATOMS: atom_id res chain seq x y z
N ARG A 1 -11.85 -12.83 -3.12
CA ARG A 1 -11.21 -12.27 -1.90
C ARG A 1 -10.45 -11.02 -2.33
N ALA A 2 -10.95 -9.84 -1.95
CA ALA A 2 -10.50 -8.54 -2.45
C ALA A 2 -8.98 -8.30 -2.23
N GLU A 3 -8.32 -7.62 -3.15
CA GLU A 3 -6.86 -7.33 -3.13
C GLU A 3 -6.41 -6.71 -1.79
N CYS A 4 -7.25 -5.88 -1.18
CA CYS A 4 -6.99 -5.27 0.14
C CYS A 4 -6.73 -6.29 1.25
N GLY A 5 -7.47 -7.40 1.30
CA GLY A 5 -7.30 -8.41 2.36
C GLY A 5 -6.02 -9.24 2.22
N LYS A 6 -5.36 -9.22 1.04
CA LYS A 6 -4.01 -9.78 0.90
C LYS A 6 -2.96 -8.81 1.42
N ARG A 7 -3.13 -7.51 1.17
CA ARG A 7 -2.24 -6.45 1.67
C ARG A 7 -2.28 -6.35 3.19
N GLU A 8 -3.46 -6.43 3.79
CA GLU A 8 -3.66 -6.43 5.24
C GLU A 8 -2.79 -7.47 5.96
N LYS A 9 -2.65 -8.67 5.39
CA LYS A 9 -1.78 -9.72 5.95
C LYS A 9 -0.30 -9.33 6.00
N ILE A 10 0.18 -8.57 5.01
CA ILE A 10 1.57 -8.09 4.96
C ILE A 10 1.79 -7.06 6.06
N PHE A 11 0.80 -6.20 6.30
CA PHE A 11 0.88 -5.20 7.36
C PHE A 11 0.89 -5.82 8.76
N HIS A 12 0.20 -6.94 8.96
CA HIS A 12 0.24 -7.71 10.21
C HIS A 12 1.44 -8.65 10.35
N ASP A 13 2.30 -8.79 9.33
CA ASP A 13 3.50 -9.59 9.43
C ASP A 13 4.66 -8.76 10.02
N ASP A 14 5.04 -9.06 11.26
CA ASP A 14 6.09 -8.34 11.99
C ASP A 14 7.49 -8.49 11.39
N SER A 15 7.72 -9.54 10.59
CA SER A 15 8.99 -9.78 9.91
C SER A 15 9.21 -8.81 8.74
N VAL A 16 8.13 -8.25 8.19
CA VAL A 16 8.18 -7.28 7.09
C VAL A 16 8.21 -5.88 7.67
N LYS A 17 9.34 -5.18 7.50
CA LYS A 17 9.54 -3.80 7.94
C LYS A 17 9.42 -2.77 6.82
N LYS A 18 9.80 -3.12 5.59
CA LYS A 18 9.65 -2.28 4.39
C LYS A 18 8.61 -2.89 3.47
N VAL A 19 7.58 -2.13 3.13
CA VAL A 19 6.42 -2.63 2.40
C VAL A 19 6.35 -1.94 1.04
N SER A 20 6.53 -2.73 -0.03
CA SER A 20 6.32 -2.28 -1.41
C SER A 20 5.15 -3.04 -2.01
N LEU A 21 4.11 -2.33 -2.45
CA LEU A 21 2.85 -2.90 -2.92
C LEU A 21 2.64 -2.61 -4.41
N SER A 22 2.07 -3.56 -5.14
CA SER A 22 1.56 -3.29 -6.49
C SER A 22 0.26 -2.47 -6.41
N PRO A 23 -0.01 -1.52 -7.33
CA PRO A 23 -1.24 -0.73 -7.34
C PRO A 23 -2.52 -1.56 -7.29
N LEU A 24 -3.58 -1.04 -6.67
CA LEU A 24 -4.90 -1.68 -6.69
C LEU A 24 -5.51 -1.57 -8.08
N HIS A 25 -5.94 -2.69 -8.64
CA HIS A 25 -6.65 -2.73 -9.91
C HIS A 25 -8.15 -2.60 -9.72
N ASN A 26 -8.69 -3.28 -8.70
CA ASN A 26 -10.12 -3.22 -8.38
C ASN A 26 -10.38 -2.10 -7.37
N LYS A 27 -10.64 -0.90 -7.89
CA LYS A 27 -11.03 0.26 -7.08
C LYS A 27 -12.56 0.34 -7.05
N PRO A 28 -13.18 0.48 -5.86
CA PRO A 28 -14.62 0.69 -5.78
C PRO A 28 -15.00 2.03 -6.43
N GLU A 29 -16.18 2.10 -7.05
CA GLU A 29 -16.78 3.35 -7.54
C GLU A 29 -17.29 4.20 -6.37
N LEU A 30 -16.37 4.60 -5.49
CA LEU A 30 -16.63 5.57 -4.44
C LEU A 30 -16.21 6.95 -4.94
N LEU A 31 -16.96 7.98 -4.52
CA LEU A 31 -16.64 9.38 -4.84
C LEU A 31 -15.21 9.75 -4.44
N PHE A 32 -14.64 9.06 -3.45
CA PHE A 32 -13.26 9.23 -3.00
C PHE A 32 -12.65 7.87 -2.65
N PHE A 33 -11.80 7.35 -3.53
CA PHE A 33 -10.95 6.19 -3.27
C PHE A 33 -9.50 6.54 -3.62
N GLN A 34 -8.61 6.48 -2.63
CA GLN A 34 -7.19 6.77 -2.78
C GLN A 34 -6.38 5.53 -2.41
N ASP A 35 -5.46 5.13 -3.28
CA ASP A 35 -4.43 4.13 -2.99
C ASP A 35 -3.16 4.85 -2.48
N PHE A 36 -2.19 4.09 -1.97
CA PHE A 36 -0.91 4.65 -1.53
C PHE A 36 -0.14 5.35 -2.65
N SER A 37 0.79 6.22 -2.26
CA SER A 37 1.68 6.91 -3.20
C SER A 37 2.94 6.09 -3.48
N ALA A 38 3.64 6.42 -4.57
CA ALA A 38 5.02 5.98 -4.80
C ALA A 38 6.03 6.77 -3.93
N ASP A 39 5.62 7.90 -3.35
CA ASP A 39 6.43 8.66 -2.41
C ASP A 39 6.22 8.13 -0.98
N PRO A 40 7.25 7.56 -0.33
CA PRO A 40 7.16 7.10 1.06
C PRO A 40 6.96 8.25 2.07
N GLN A 41 7.18 9.51 1.67
CA GLN A 41 6.92 10.69 2.51
C GLN A 41 5.49 11.22 2.39
N ASP A 42 4.67 10.65 1.51
CA ASP A 42 3.24 10.97 1.44
C ASP A 42 2.56 10.75 2.80
N TRP A 43 1.65 11.65 3.16
CA TRP A 43 1.01 11.65 4.48
C TRP A 43 0.28 10.32 4.76
N LEU A 44 -0.35 9.71 3.74
CA LEU A 44 -1.08 8.44 3.90
C LEU A 44 -0.12 7.27 4.10
N ASN A 45 0.96 7.24 3.32
CA ASN A 45 2.00 6.22 3.43
C ASN A 45 2.67 6.26 4.81
N ARG A 46 3.01 7.45 5.30
CA ARG A 46 3.57 7.66 6.63
C ARG A 46 2.62 7.25 7.75
N ALA A 47 1.37 7.68 7.67
CA ALA A 47 0.37 7.34 8.68
C ALA A 47 0.17 5.82 8.80
N VAL A 48 0.13 5.10 7.67
CA VAL A 48 0.00 3.64 7.65
C VAL A 48 1.28 2.95 8.10
N ALA A 49 2.45 3.45 7.72
CA ALA A 49 3.73 2.91 8.19
C ALA A 49 3.84 3.00 9.72
N GLU A 50 3.51 4.16 10.29
CA GLU A 50 3.52 4.38 11.74
C GLU A 50 2.51 3.46 12.45
N TYR A 51 1.29 3.36 11.93
CA TYR A 51 0.24 2.53 12.54
C TYR A 51 0.62 1.04 12.60
N TYR A 52 1.21 0.50 11.53
CA TYR A 52 1.63 -0.91 11.46
C TYR A 52 3.09 -1.15 11.86
N GLN A 53 3.74 -0.15 12.46
CA GLN A 53 5.14 -0.21 12.90
C GLN A 53 6.10 -0.68 11.78
N LYS A 54 5.90 -0.15 10.58
CA LYS A 54 6.73 -0.33 9.39
C LYS A 54 7.69 0.84 9.26
N GLU A 55 8.85 0.58 8.66
CA GLU A 55 9.83 1.61 8.33
C GLU A 55 9.40 2.45 7.13
N SER A 56 8.76 1.83 6.13
CA SER A 56 8.23 2.52 4.96
C SER A 56 7.11 1.72 4.29
N VAL A 57 6.19 2.46 3.66
CA VAL A 57 5.13 1.92 2.81
C VAL A 57 5.14 2.71 1.51
N GLU A 58 5.14 2.02 0.38
CA GLU A 58 5.09 2.65 -0.95
C GLU A 58 4.42 1.74 -1.96
N ILE A 59 3.91 2.35 -3.04
CA ILE A 59 3.49 1.62 -4.22
C ILE A 59 4.62 1.56 -5.23
N ALA A 60 4.92 0.36 -5.69
CA ALA A 60 5.83 0.16 -6.80
C ALA A 60 5.23 0.82 -8.05
N PRO A 61 6.01 1.62 -8.81
CA PRO A 61 5.56 2.18 -10.07
C PRO A 61 5.13 1.04 -10.98
N GLU A 62 3.96 1.20 -11.59
CA GLU A 62 3.39 0.24 -12.54
C GLU A 62 4.44 -0.02 -13.63
N THR A 63 5.09 -1.19 -13.58
CA THR A 63 5.92 -1.61 -14.70
C THR A 63 4.94 -1.96 -15.79
N ARG A 64 4.62 -1.00 -16.68
CA ARG A 64 3.97 -1.30 -17.96
C ARG A 64 4.88 -2.31 -18.64
N ARG A 65 4.51 -3.60 -18.56
CA ARG A 65 5.07 -4.61 -19.43
C ARG A 65 4.56 -4.26 -20.82
N SER A 66 5.44 -3.64 -21.60
CA SER A 66 5.32 -3.51 -23.05
C SER A 66 5.26 -4.89 -23.71
#